data_AF-A0A9N9X7A7-F1
#
_entry.id   AF-A0A9N9X7A7-F1
#
_cell.length_a   1.000
_cell.length_b   1.000
_cell.length_c   1.000
_cell.angle_alpha   90.00
_cell.angle_beta   90.00
_cell.angle_gamma   90.00
#
_symmetry.space_group_name_H-M   'P 1'
#
loop_
_entity.id
_entity.type
_entity.pdbx_description
1 polymer ?
#
loop_
_entity_poly.entity_id
_entity_poly.type
_entity_poly.pdbx_seq_one_letter_code
_entity_poly.pdbx_strand_id
1 'polypeptide(L)'
;MDVNFIIFEGILTFHNQKENDMLDMKIFVDADPDVRLAPRLKRDISQRGRDLEGVLKQYTSMVQPSFNHYIAPLTRVTPTS
;
A
#
# COMPACT_ATOMS: atom_id res chain seq x y z
N MET A 1 -9.46 22.52 -19.03
CA MET A 1 -9.66 22.28 -17.58
C MET A 1 -8.31 22.49 -16.95
N ASP A 2 -8.17 23.54 -16.15
CA ASP A 2 -6.96 23.72 -15.35
C ASP A 2 -7.01 22.77 -14.16
N VAL A 3 -6.09 21.81 -14.14
CA VAL A 3 -5.95 20.87 -13.04
C VAL A 3 -4.92 21.46 -12.08
N ASN A 4 -5.38 21.82 -10.88
CA ASN A 4 -4.51 22.45 -9.88
C ASN A 4 -3.62 21.43 -9.14
N PHE A 5 -4.05 20.16 -9.06
CA PHE A 5 -3.32 19.09 -8.36
C PHE A 5 -3.59 17.74 -9.01
N ILE A 6 -2.59 16.87 -8.98
CA ILE A 6 -2.69 15.47 -9.40
C ILE A 6 -2.32 14.59 -8.21
N ILE A 7 -3.16 13.60 -7.91
CA ILE A 7 -2.91 12.64 -6.82
C ILE A 7 -2.55 11.29 -7.44
N PHE A 8 -1.39 10.77 -7.05
CA PHE A 8 -0.94 9.42 -7.38
C PHE A 8 -1.14 8.50 -6.17
N GLU A 9 -2.01 7.51 -6.30
CA GLU A 9 -2.36 6.54 -5.26
C GLU A 9 -1.84 5.15 -5.62
N GLY A 10 -1.33 4.41 -4.63
CA GLY A 10 -0.90 3.03 -4.82
C GLY A 10 0.02 2.54 -3.72
N ILE A 11 0.15 1.21 -3.61
CA ILE A 11 1.04 0.57 -2.63
C ILE A 11 2.53 0.60 -3.02
N LEU A 12 2.85 0.99 -4.27
CA LEU A 12 4.20 1.06 -4.82
C LEU A 12 4.55 2.45 -5.38
N THR A 13 3.76 3.49 -5.09
CA THR A 13 3.96 4.84 -5.65
C THR A 13 5.36 5.38 -5.40
N PHE A 14 6.02 4.98 -4.30
CA PHE A 14 7.36 5.45 -3.96
C PHE A 14 8.50 4.51 -4.40
N HIS A 15 8.21 3.47 -5.18
CA HIS A 15 9.21 2.47 -5.56
C HIS A 15 10.23 3.01 -6.58
N ASN A 16 9.82 3.91 -7.48
CA ASN A 16 10.69 4.46 -8.52
C ASN A 16 11.20 5.85 -8.13
N GLN A 17 12.53 6.00 -8.01
CA GLN A 17 13.13 7.28 -7.63
C GLN A 17 12.80 8.41 -8.62
N LYS A 18 12.72 8.12 -9.92
CA LYS A 18 12.41 9.15 -10.93
C LYS A 18 11.01 9.73 -10.74
N GLU A 19 10.05 8.91 -10.34
CA GLU A 19 8.69 9.35 -10.02
C GLU A 19 8.70 10.16 -8.73
N ASN A 20 9.43 9.68 -7.71
CA ASN A 20 9.60 10.39 -6.44
C ASN A 20 10.20 11.79 -6.58
N ASP A 21 11.08 12.01 -7.56
CA ASP A 21 11.71 13.31 -7.80
C ASP A 21 10.74 14.32 -8.45
N MET A 22 9.62 13.84 -8.99
CA MET A 22 8.57 14.67 -9.59
C MET A 22 7.46 15.06 -8.61
N LEU A 23 7.42 14.48 -7.40
CA LEU A 23 6.36 14.70 -6.43
C LEU A 23 6.68 15.87 -5.50
N ASP A 24 5.80 16.86 -5.47
CA ASP A 24 5.89 17.99 -4.52
C ASP A 24 5.60 17.56 -3.08
N MET A 25 4.76 16.55 -2.89
CA MET A 25 4.36 16.02 -1.58
C MET A 25 4.31 14.49 -1.60
N LYS A 26 4.75 13.87 -0.50
CA LYS A 26 4.72 12.42 -0.29
C LYS A 26 4.00 12.12 1.01
N ILE A 27 2.93 11.35 0.92
CA ILE A 27 2.15 10.90 2.07
C ILE A 27 2.20 9.37 2.10
N PHE A 28 2.67 8.80 3.21
CA PHE A 28 2.56 7.38 3.49
C PHE A 28 1.54 7.15 4.60
N VAL A 29 0.53 6.32 4.35
CA VAL A 29 -0.46 5.94 5.35
C VAL A 29 -0.02 4.65 6.02
N ASP A 30 0.50 4.77 7.25
CA ASP A 30 0.93 3.61 8.04
C ASP A 30 -0.17 3.16 9.02
N ALA A 31 -0.30 1.85 9.16
CA ALA A 31 -1.24 1.20 10.06
C ALA A 31 -0.77 -0.22 10.39
N ASP A 32 -1.12 -0.69 11.58
CA ASP A 32 -0.74 -2.02 12.03
C ASP A 32 -1.24 -3.12 11.06
N PRO A 33 -0.51 -4.24 10.93
CA PRO A 33 -0.84 -5.30 9.98
C PRO A 33 -2.25 -5.87 10.12
N ASP A 34 -2.78 -5.94 11.34
CA ASP A 34 -4.14 -6.42 11.65
C ASP A 34 -5.21 -5.42 11.21
N VAL A 35 -4.98 -4.12 11.45
CA VAL A 35 -5.82 -3.01 10.96
C VAL A 35 -5.92 -3.04 9.43
N ARG A 36 -4.86 -3.46 8.73
CA ARG A 36 -4.85 -3.62 7.26
C ARG A 36 -5.44 -4.95 6.80
N LEU A 37 -5.22 -6.05 7.53
CA LEU A 37 -5.66 -7.39 7.14
C LEU A 37 -7.17 -7.56 7.30
N ALA A 38 -7.78 -7.04 8.37
CA ALA A 38 -9.21 -7.15 8.62
C ALA A 38 -10.10 -6.61 7.46
N PRO A 39 -9.90 -5.37 6.95
CA PRO A 39 -10.69 -4.87 5.81
C PRO A 39 -10.38 -5.64 4.53
N ARG A 40 -9.14 -6.12 4.35
CA ARG A 40 -8.77 -6.99 3.22
C ARG A 40 -9.55 -8.30 3.26
N LEU A 41 -9.60 -8.98 4.40
CA LEU A 41 -10.35 -10.22 4.57
C LEU A 41 -11.82 -10.02 4.23
N LYS A 42 -12.44 -8.99 4.83
CA LYS A 42 -13.84 -8.64 4.57
C LYS A 42 -14.09 -8.41 3.08
N ARG A 43 -13.26 -7.59 2.42
CA ARG A 43 -13.40 -7.27 0.99
C ARG A 43 -13.17 -8.48 0.10
N ASP A 44 -12.10 -9.23 0.32
CA ASP A 44 -11.73 -10.37 -0.53
C ASP A 44 -12.74 -11.51 -0.42
N ILE A 45 -13.35 -11.72 0.75
CA ILE A 45 -14.44 -12.72 0.91
C ILE A 45 -15.75 -12.18 0.32
N SER A 46 -16.21 -11.00 0.76
CA SER A 46 -17.56 -10.52 0.39
C SER A 46 -17.70 -9.99 -1.04
N GLN A 47 -16.63 -9.43 -1.62
CA GLN A 47 -16.68 -8.77 -2.93
C GLN A 47 -15.94 -9.55 -4.02
N ARG A 48 -14.96 -10.38 -3.66
CA ARG A 48 -14.15 -11.15 -4.62
C ARG A 48 -14.40 -12.66 -4.56
N GLY A 49 -15.31 -13.11 -3.69
CA GLY A 49 -15.74 -14.51 -3.59
C GLY A 49 -14.64 -15.48 -3.15
N ARG A 50 -13.62 -15.00 -2.44
CA ARG A 50 -12.52 -15.85 -1.94
C ARG A 50 -12.90 -16.51 -0.62
N ASP A 51 -12.35 -17.68 -0.36
CA ASP A 51 -12.44 -18.33 0.94
C ASP A 51 -11.38 -17.78 1.92
N LEU A 52 -11.62 -17.93 3.22
CA LEU A 52 -10.75 -17.42 4.27
C LEU A 52 -9.33 -18.01 4.19
N GLU A 53 -9.22 -19.32 3.95
CA GLU A 53 -7.94 -20.03 3.93
C GLU A 53 -7.07 -19.55 2.76
N GLY A 54 -7.66 -19.39 1.57
CA GLY A 54 -7.01 -18.85 0.38
C GLY A 54 -6.49 -17.43 0.59
N VAL A 55 -7.28 -16.56 1.25
CA VAL A 55 -6.84 -15.19 1.53
C VAL A 55 -5.69 -15.17 2.55
N LEU A 56 -5.76 -15.95 3.61
CA LEU A 56 -4.70 -16.05 4.62
C LEU A 56 -3.42 -16.64 4.03
N LYS A 57 -3.52 -17.72 3.24
CA LYS A 57 -2.39 -18.33 2.54
C LYS A 57 -1.72 -17.34 1.60
N GLN A 58 -2.49 -16.58 0.82
CA GLN A 58 -1.92 -15.54 -0.04
C GLN A 58 -1.30 -14.42 0.79
N TYR A 59 -1.90 -14.04 1.91
CA TYR A 59 -1.36 -12.98 2.75
C TYR A 59 0.02 -13.34 3.30
N THR A 60 0.17 -14.54 3.87
CA THR A 60 1.41 -14.99 4.53
C THR A 60 2.52 -15.38 3.55
N SER A 61 2.17 -16.00 2.41
CA SER A 61 3.17 -16.39 1.40
C SER A 61 3.53 -15.27 0.43
N MET A 62 2.52 -14.47 0.07
CA MET A 62 2.51 -13.36 -0.89
C MET A 62 2.86 -12.00 -0.28
N VAL A 63 1.83 -11.49 0.40
CA VAL A 63 1.63 -10.07 0.64
C VAL A 63 2.55 -9.55 1.72
N GLN A 64 2.63 -10.25 2.86
CA GLN A 64 3.45 -9.83 3.99
C GLN A 64 4.95 -9.86 3.63
N PRO A 65 5.49 -10.90 2.96
CA PRO A 65 6.86 -10.86 2.46
C PRO A 65 7.12 -9.71 1.48
N SER A 66 6.24 -9.48 0.50
CA SER A 66 6.38 -8.36 -0.43
C SER A 66 6.31 -7.00 0.26
N PHE A 67 5.40 -6.83 1.24
CA PHE A 67 5.34 -5.60 2.02
C PHE A 67 6.66 -5.35 2.75
N ASN A 68 7.18 -6.35 3.47
CA ASN A 68 8.42 -6.23 4.22
C ASN A 68 9.61 -5.90 3.33
N HIS A 69 9.65 -6.45 2.11
CA HIS A 69 10.78 -6.27 1.20
C HIS A 69 10.70 -4.96 0.39
N TYR A 70 9.51 -4.58 -0.08
CA TYR A 70 9.38 -3.46 -1.03
C TYR A 70 8.73 -2.20 -0.45
N ILE A 71 7.83 -2.33 0.54
CA ILE A 71 6.99 -1.21 1.02
C ILE A 71 7.48 -0.70 2.38
N ALA A 72 7.80 -1.61 3.31
CA ALA A 72 8.31 -1.27 4.64
C ALA A 72 9.55 -0.35 4.61
N PRO A 73 10.51 -0.49 3.67
CA PRO A 73 11.63 0.44 3.57
C PRO A 73 11.22 1.86 3.14
N LEU A 74 10.09 2.00 2.44
CA LEU A 74 9.57 3.27 1.91
C LEU A 74 8.73 4.03 2.94
N THR A 75 8.45 3.46 4.12
CA THR A 75 7.68 4.14 5.18
C THR A 75 8.47 5.24 5.88
N ARG A 76 9.80 5.25 5.73
CA ARG A 76 10.71 6.24 6.33
C ARG A 76 10.79 7.56 5.58
N VAL A 77 9.87 7.84 4.66
CA VAL A 77 9.80 9.16 4.00
C VAL A 77 9.23 10.16 5.00
N THR A 78 10.13 11.03 5.46
CA THR A 78 10.03 12.05 6.51
C THR A 78 8.86 13.02 6.38
N PRO A 79 8.46 13.69 7.50
CA PRO A 79 7.74 14.95 7.42
C PRO A 79 8.60 15.95 6.65
N THR A 80 8.04 16.55 5.60
CA THR A 80 8.64 17.68 4.89
C THR A 80 8.89 18.85 5.85
N SER A 81 10.04 19.50 5.68
CA SER A 81 10.41 20.80 6.27
C SER A 81 9.33 21.86 6.13
#